data_AF-A0A968QW63-F1
#
_entry.id   AF-A0A968QW63-F1
#
_cell.length_a   1.000
_cell.length_b   1.000
_cell.length_c   1.000
_cell.angle_alpha   90.00
_cell.angle_beta   90.00
_cell.angle_gamma   90.00
#
_symmetry.space_group_name_H-M   'P 1'
#
loop_
_entity.id
_entity.type
_entity.pdbx_description
1 polymer ?
#
loop_
_entity_poly.entity_id
_entity_poly.type
_entity_poly.pdbx_seq_one_letter_code
_entity_poly.pdbx_strand_id
1 'polypeptide(L)'
;MASVETLIALQKKENLRPMPRIVSSPMSYVPEDVRNLGQMLTREIQRISDIRGIKNYPNDERQFQGKVPADVFGKHLDVFIKLRLLADIEEISPNEVYSQFVRATSDVKSVMTQIDPAQRFRIDAPKASPADIKPAHTFEVCLQIRREINMLRQNFGLLPVPLPELAKDDDIRPADVFIQSMIIIAELNLLKMATGTVSSTPLAIPVFGKTPADTYQQAVMVKYLLSQVRPVQDMMKQLGK
;
A
#
# COMPACT_ATOMS: atom_id res chain seq x y z
N MET A 1 -7.69 1.35 2.96
CA MET A 1 -7.90 2.17 1.75
C MET A 1 -8.41 1.36 0.57
N ALA A 2 -7.75 0.27 0.14
CA ALA A 2 -8.18 -0.50 -1.04
C ALA A 2 -9.65 -0.99 -0.98
N SER A 3 -10.10 -1.53 0.17
CA SER A 3 -11.51 -1.94 0.35
C SER A 3 -12.49 -0.78 0.20
N VAL A 4 -12.12 0.44 0.60
CA VAL A 4 -12.95 1.65 0.44
C VAL A 4 -13.06 2.03 -1.04
N GLU A 5 -11.95 2.00 -1.78
CA GLU A 5 -11.93 2.27 -3.22
C GLU A 5 -12.80 1.26 -3.99
N THR A 6 -12.70 -0.03 -3.65
CA THR A 6 -13.56 -1.08 -4.24
C THR A 6 -15.03 -0.89 -3.88
N LEU A 7 -15.34 -0.47 -2.64
CA LEU A 7 -16.70 -0.21 -2.20
C LEU A 7 -17.32 0.98 -2.94
N ILE A 8 -16.53 2.04 -3.19
CA ILE A 8 -16.94 3.17 -4.03
C ILE A 8 -17.20 2.72 -5.47
N ALA A 9 -16.36 1.85 -6.03
CA ALA A 9 -16.56 1.29 -7.36
C ALA A 9 -17.87 0.47 -7.43
N LEU A 10 -18.14 -0.37 -6.41
CA LEU A 10 -19.37 -1.12 -6.28
C LEU A 10 -20.60 -0.20 -6.17
N GLN A 11 -20.55 0.82 -5.31
CA GLN A 11 -21.64 1.81 -5.18
C GLN A 11 -21.93 2.50 -6.51
N LYS A 12 -20.88 2.90 -7.25
CA LYS A 12 -21.03 3.53 -8.58
C LYS A 12 -21.71 2.59 -9.57
N LYS A 13 -21.31 1.32 -9.61
CA LYS A 13 -21.94 0.28 -10.45
C LYS A 13 -23.43 0.13 -10.15
N GLU A 14 -23.79 0.18 -8.87
CA GLU A 14 -25.17 0.05 -8.39
C GLU A 14 -25.97 1.38 -8.44
N ASN A 15 -25.42 2.44 -9.03
CA ASN A 15 -26.01 3.79 -9.04
C ASN A 15 -26.36 4.33 -7.63
N LEU A 16 -25.57 3.97 -6.62
CA LEU A 16 -25.74 4.41 -5.25
C LEU A 16 -24.92 5.66 -4.96
N ARG A 17 -25.42 6.48 -4.02
CA ARG A 17 -24.63 7.57 -3.47
C ARG A 17 -23.33 7.01 -2.88
N PRO A 18 -22.16 7.56 -3.24
CA PRO A 18 -20.90 7.08 -2.71
C PRO A 18 -20.78 7.41 -1.22
N MET A 19 -20.12 6.53 -0.48
CA MET A 19 -19.83 6.77 0.94
C MET A 19 -18.96 8.02 1.13
N PRO A 20 -19.03 8.67 2.31
CA PRO A 20 -18.11 9.75 2.64
C PRO A 20 -16.65 9.30 2.52
N ARG A 21 -15.81 10.18 1.96
CA ARG A 21 -14.36 9.91 1.91
C ARG A 21 -13.79 9.98 3.32
N ILE A 22 -13.13 8.91 3.75
CA ILE A 22 -12.35 8.95 4.98
C ILE A 22 -11.08 9.74 4.70
N VAL A 23 -11.00 10.95 5.24
CA VAL A 23 -9.77 11.71 5.37
C VAL A 23 -9.26 11.48 6.78
N SER A 24 -8.66 10.30 7.00
CA SER A 24 -7.94 10.04 8.24
C SER A 24 -6.48 10.42 8.03
N SER A 25 -6.05 11.51 8.67
CA SER A 25 -4.64 11.85 8.86
C SER A 25 -4.21 11.64 10.32
N PRO A 26 -4.43 10.47 10.96
CA PRO A 26 -3.88 10.27 12.28
C PRO A 26 -2.37 10.17 12.15
N MET A 27 -1.69 11.02 12.92
CA MET A 27 -0.23 11.00 13.09
C MET A 27 0.22 9.73 13.83
N SER A 28 -0.71 8.94 14.38
CA SER A 28 -0.48 7.64 15.02
C SER A 28 -1.67 6.72 14.79
N TYR A 29 -1.48 5.59 14.12
CA TYR A 29 -2.51 4.57 14.01
C TYR A 29 -2.64 3.81 15.33
N VAL A 30 -3.81 3.90 15.97
CA VAL A 30 -4.15 3.12 17.16
C VAL A 30 -5.14 1.99 16.80
N PRO A 31 -5.23 0.90 17.59
CA PRO A 31 -6.20 -0.18 17.34
C PRO A 31 -7.64 0.32 17.15
N GLU A 32 -7.97 1.42 17.82
CA GLU A 32 -9.25 2.11 17.71
C GLU A 32 -9.55 2.63 16.30
N ASP A 33 -8.54 3.13 15.57
CA ASP A 33 -8.70 3.60 14.19
C ASP A 33 -9.07 2.44 13.26
N VAL A 34 -8.41 1.28 13.44
CA VAL A 34 -8.69 0.07 12.68
C VAL A 34 -10.09 -0.43 12.98
N ARG A 35 -10.50 -0.40 14.25
CA ARG A 35 -11.86 -0.75 14.68
C ARG A 35 -12.90 0.15 14.02
N ASN A 36 -12.70 1.47 14.06
CA ASN A 36 -13.61 2.46 13.47
C ASN A 36 -13.72 2.30 11.96
N LEU A 37 -12.59 2.07 11.27
CA LEU A 37 -12.57 1.77 9.84
C LEU A 37 -13.34 0.48 9.53
N GLY A 38 -13.15 -0.57 10.33
CA GLY A 38 -13.86 -1.84 10.20
C GLY A 38 -15.38 -1.67 10.36
N GLN A 39 -15.83 -0.97 11.41
CA GLN A 39 -17.24 -0.69 11.64
C GLN A 39 -17.87 0.10 10.49
N MET A 40 -17.15 1.10 9.97
CA MET A 40 -17.63 1.89 8.84
C MET A 40 -17.76 1.02 7.58
N LEU A 41 -16.79 0.16 7.27
CA LEU A 41 -16.89 -0.79 6.16
C LEU A 41 -18.08 -1.75 6.33
N THR A 42 -18.28 -2.29 7.54
CA THR A 42 -19.42 -3.18 7.84
C THR A 42 -20.75 -2.48 7.62
N ARG A 43 -20.94 -1.27 8.15
CA ARG A 43 -22.18 -0.48 7.96
C ARG A 43 -22.47 -0.24 6.48
N GLU A 44 -21.44 0.03 5.70
CA GLU A 44 -21.61 0.31 4.29
C GLU A 44 -21.93 -0.96 3.48
N ILE A 45 -21.33 -2.10 3.83
CA ILE A 45 -21.70 -3.41 3.27
C ILE A 45 -23.16 -3.78 3.62
N GLN A 46 -23.58 -3.52 4.87
CA GLN A 46 -24.95 -3.74 5.32
C GLN A 46 -25.93 -2.87 4.52
N ARG A 47 -25.62 -1.58 4.34
CA ARG A 47 -26.43 -0.67 3.51
C ARG A 47 -26.63 -1.18 2.08
N ILE A 48 -25.57 -1.64 1.43
CA ILE A 48 -25.66 -2.23 0.07
C ILE A 48 -26.49 -3.51 0.09
N SER A 49 -26.34 -4.34 1.13
CA SER A 49 -27.10 -5.58 1.31
C SER A 49 -28.59 -5.31 1.46
N ASP A 50 -28.98 -4.32 2.27
CA ASP A 50 -30.37 -3.90 2.47
C ASP A 50 -31.00 -3.44 1.14
N ILE A 51 -30.27 -2.65 0.35
CA ILE A 51 -30.72 -2.17 -0.96
C ILE A 51 -30.93 -3.33 -1.95
N ARG A 52 -30.06 -4.35 -1.90
CA ARG A 52 -30.18 -5.57 -2.71
C ARG A 52 -31.24 -6.55 -2.16
N GLY A 53 -31.95 -6.20 -1.09
CA GLY A 53 -32.95 -7.05 -0.47
C GLY A 53 -32.37 -8.31 0.18
N ILE A 54 -31.07 -8.34 0.47
CA ILE A 54 -30.42 -9.45 1.19
C ILE A 54 -30.82 -9.35 2.65
N LYS A 55 -31.74 -10.23 3.05
CA LYS A 55 -32.21 -10.35 4.43
C LYS A 55 -31.38 -11.40 5.18
N ASN A 56 -31.26 -11.24 6.50
CA ASN A 56 -30.62 -12.21 7.41
C ASN A 56 -29.09 -12.36 7.27
N TYR A 57 -28.35 -11.26 7.11
CA TYR A 57 -26.90 -11.34 7.29
C TYR A 57 -26.55 -11.54 8.78
N PRO A 58 -25.44 -12.26 9.09
CA PRO A 58 -25.00 -12.43 10.46
C PRO A 58 -24.72 -11.08 11.10
N ASN A 59 -25.37 -10.81 12.23
CA ASN A 59 -25.16 -9.62 13.06
C ASN A 59 -24.48 -9.97 14.40
N ASP A 60 -23.90 -11.17 14.49
CA ASP A 60 -23.21 -11.61 15.70
C ASP A 60 -21.82 -10.95 15.78
N GLU A 61 -21.70 -9.97 16.69
CA GLU A 61 -20.40 -9.45 17.10
C GLU A 61 -19.66 -10.53 17.90
N ARG A 62 -18.73 -11.22 17.24
CA ARG A 62 -17.85 -12.19 17.88
C ARG A 62 -16.65 -11.48 18.49
N GLN A 63 -16.39 -11.76 19.77
CA GLN A 63 -15.14 -11.38 20.40
C GLN A 63 -14.06 -12.42 20.06
N PHE A 64 -12.91 -11.94 19.61
CA PHE A 64 -11.74 -12.78 19.36
C PHE A 64 -10.63 -12.40 20.34
N GLN A 65 -9.97 -13.40 20.92
CA GLN A 65 -8.81 -13.21 21.79
C GLN A 65 -7.55 -13.78 21.15
N GLY A 66 -6.39 -13.30 21.58
CA GLY A 66 -5.07 -13.79 21.12
C GLY A 66 -4.78 -13.50 19.64
N LYS A 67 -5.47 -12.53 19.03
CA LYS A 67 -5.24 -12.14 17.63
C LYS A 67 -4.04 -11.22 17.51
N VAL A 68 -3.28 -11.41 16.45
CA VAL A 68 -2.15 -10.56 16.07
C VAL A 68 -2.53 -9.65 14.90
N PRO A 69 -1.80 -8.55 14.64
CA PRO A 69 -2.09 -7.64 13.52
C PRO A 69 -2.17 -8.35 12.15
N ALA A 70 -1.39 -9.42 11.95
CA ALA A 70 -1.42 -10.22 10.74
C ALA A 70 -2.78 -10.92 10.52
N ASP A 71 -3.46 -11.36 11.57
CA ASP A 71 -4.81 -11.95 11.47
C ASP A 71 -5.82 -10.93 10.96
N VAL A 72 -5.74 -9.70 11.48
CA VAL A 72 -6.62 -8.58 11.12
C VAL A 72 -6.38 -8.19 9.66
N PHE A 73 -5.11 -8.10 9.25
CA PHE A 73 -4.74 -7.86 7.86
C PHE A 73 -5.29 -8.94 6.92
N GLY A 74 -5.10 -10.22 7.27
CA GLY A 74 -5.63 -11.34 6.50
C GLY A 74 -7.15 -11.26 6.31
N LYS A 75 -7.90 -10.91 7.37
CA LYS A 75 -9.35 -10.72 7.25
C LYS A 75 -9.76 -9.51 6.42
N HIS A 76 -9.01 -8.40 6.49
CA HIS A 76 -9.26 -7.28 5.60
C HIS A 76 -8.98 -7.61 4.13
N LEU A 77 -7.96 -8.44 3.86
CA LEU A 77 -7.66 -8.93 2.53
C LEU A 77 -8.80 -9.85 2.02
N ASP A 78 -9.30 -10.77 2.84
CA ASP A 78 -10.47 -11.59 2.51
C ASP A 78 -11.68 -10.72 2.12
N VAL A 79 -11.96 -9.67 2.89
CA VAL A 79 -13.06 -8.73 2.61
C VAL A 79 -12.81 -7.97 1.30
N PHE A 80 -11.59 -7.49 1.07
CA PHE A 80 -11.22 -6.80 -0.17
C PHE A 80 -11.47 -7.68 -1.40
N ILE A 81 -11.00 -8.94 -1.37
CA ILE A 81 -11.20 -9.89 -2.48
C ILE A 81 -12.70 -10.10 -2.74
N LYS A 82 -13.49 -10.33 -1.68
CA LYS A 82 -14.95 -10.52 -1.81
C LYS A 82 -15.66 -9.30 -2.38
N LEU A 83 -15.28 -8.10 -1.95
CA LEU A 83 -15.84 -6.85 -2.50
C LEU A 83 -15.51 -6.67 -3.98
N ARG A 84 -14.31 -7.06 -4.40
CA ARG A 84 -13.93 -7.01 -5.82
C ARG A 84 -14.75 -7.95 -6.67
N LEU A 85 -14.94 -9.18 -6.20
CA LEU A 85 -15.80 -10.16 -6.88
C LEU A 85 -17.24 -9.62 -7.03
N LEU A 86 -17.80 -9.01 -5.99
CA LEU A 86 -19.14 -8.38 -6.07
C LEU A 86 -19.20 -7.19 -7.04
N ALA A 87 -18.07 -6.53 -7.28
CA ALA A 87 -17.93 -5.44 -8.23
C ALA A 87 -17.65 -5.90 -9.66
N ASP A 88 -17.61 -7.22 -9.93
CA ASP A 88 -17.17 -7.85 -11.18
C ASP A 88 -15.73 -7.45 -11.57
N ILE A 89 -14.85 -7.36 -10.57
CA ILE A 89 -13.43 -7.05 -10.76
C ILE A 89 -12.62 -8.30 -10.37
N GLU A 90 -12.45 -9.20 -11.33
CA GLU A 90 -11.92 -10.55 -11.06
C GLU A 90 -10.40 -10.59 -10.86
N GLU A 91 -9.66 -9.71 -11.53
CA GLU A 91 -8.20 -9.74 -11.52
C GLU A 91 -7.59 -8.41 -11.10
N ILE A 92 -6.37 -8.48 -10.57
CA ILE A 92 -5.54 -7.32 -10.31
C ILE A 92 -4.78 -6.99 -11.59
N SER A 93 -5.08 -5.83 -12.17
CA SER A 93 -4.45 -5.40 -13.42
C SER A 93 -3.08 -4.74 -13.16
N PRO A 94 -2.17 -4.74 -14.16
CA PRO A 94 -0.92 -3.98 -14.06
C PRO A 94 -1.14 -2.48 -13.83
N ASN A 95 -2.25 -1.91 -14.32
CA ASN A 95 -2.64 -0.53 -14.04
C ASN A 95 -2.75 -0.26 -12.53
N GLU A 96 -3.41 -1.16 -11.80
CA GLU A 96 -3.60 -1.02 -10.36
C GLU A 96 -2.27 -1.13 -9.62
N VAL A 97 -1.45 -2.12 -9.95
CA VAL A 97 -0.14 -2.30 -9.32
C VAL A 97 0.78 -1.10 -9.59
N TYR A 98 0.83 -0.64 -10.83
CA TYR A 98 1.58 0.57 -11.22
C TYR A 98 1.12 1.78 -10.41
N SER A 99 -0.19 2.00 -10.28
CA SER A 99 -0.74 3.12 -9.51
C SER A 99 -0.30 3.09 -8.04
N GLN A 100 -0.17 1.92 -7.43
CA GLN A 100 0.34 1.80 -6.06
C GLN A 100 1.82 2.19 -5.98
N PHE A 101 2.66 1.78 -6.93
CA PHE A 101 4.05 2.20 -6.93
C PHE A 101 4.26 3.68 -7.23
N VAL A 102 3.37 4.32 -8.00
CA VAL A 102 3.35 5.79 -8.14
C VAL A 102 3.12 6.47 -6.79
N ARG A 103 2.19 5.94 -5.98
CA ARG A 103 1.95 6.47 -4.61
C ARG A 103 3.17 6.24 -3.72
N ALA A 104 3.74 5.05 -3.73
CA ALA A 104 4.95 4.74 -2.98
C ALA A 104 6.11 5.67 -3.38
N THR A 105 6.25 5.96 -4.68
CA THR A 105 7.23 6.93 -5.20
C THR A 105 7.00 8.33 -4.61
N SER A 106 5.75 8.78 -4.54
CA SER A 106 5.41 10.07 -3.92
C SER A 106 5.72 10.10 -2.42
N ASP A 107 5.49 9.00 -1.70
CA ASP A 107 5.81 8.88 -0.29
C ASP A 107 7.32 8.91 -0.04
N VAL A 108 8.11 8.19 -0.83
CA VAL A 108 9.59 8.24 -0.76
C VAL A 108 10.08 9.65 -1.03
N LYS A 109 9.59 10.32 -2.09
CA LYS A 109 9.94 11.72 -2.38
C LYS A 109 9.63 12.65 -1.20
N SER A 110 8.48 12.46 -0.54
CA SER A 110 8.11 13.26 0.63
C SER A 110 9.09 13.06 1.80
N VAL A 111 9.52 11.83 2.06
CA VAL A 111 10.56 11.53 3.05
C VAL A 111 11.89 12.21 2.66
N MET A 112 12.29 12.10 1.40
CA MET A 112 13.54 12.70 0.91
C MET A 112 13.52 14.22 1.01
N THR A 113 12.42 14.89 0.64
CA THR A 113 12.28 16.34 0.77
C THR A 113 12.34 16.80 2.22
N GLN A 114 11.85 16.00 3.17
CA GLN A 114 11.97 16.31 4.60
C GLN A 114 13.42 16.24 5.09
N ILE A 115 14.22 15.32 4.55
CA ILE A 115 15.64 15.13 4.91
C ILE A 115 16.54 16.15 4.19
N ASP A 116 16.30 16.39 2.90
CA ASP A 116 17.00 17.35 2.05
C ASP A 116 16.00 18.26 1.32
N PRO A 117 15.66 19.41 1.93
CA PRO A 117 14.77 20.39 1.33
C PRO A 117 15.28 20.95 -0.01
N ALA A 118 16.59 20.88 -0.29
CA ALA A 118 17.16 21.33 -1.55
C ALA A 118 16.97 20.31 -2.70
N GLN A 119 16.39 19.14 -2.42
CA GLN A 119 16.04 18.11 -3.39
C GLN A 119 17.20 17.70 -4.30
N ARG A 120 18.39 17.47 -3.74
CA ARG A 120 19.60 17.10 -4.51
C ARG A 120 19.60 15.65 -4.99
N PHE A 121 18.48 14.95 -4.84
CA PHE A 121 18.31 13.58 -5.31
C PHE A 121 17.98 13.51 -6.80
N ARG A 122 18.40 12.42 -7.44
CA ARG A 122 18.18 12.17 -8.85
C ARG A 122 16.87 11.41 -9.04
N ILE A 123 16.13 11.77 -10.10
CA ILE A 123 14.85 11.14 -10.46
C ILE A 123 15.03 10.20 -11.67
N ASP A 124 16.20 10.20 -12.32
CA ASP A 124 16.47 9.40 -13.51
C ASP A 124 16.83 7.95 -13.13
N ALA A 125 15.81 7.12 -12.93
CA ALA A 125 16.01 5.68 -12.69
C ALA A 125 16.60 4.97 -13.93
N PRO A 126 17.25 3.79 -13.72
CA PRO A 126 17.78 3.00 -14.81
C PRO A 126 16.69 2.60 -15.83
N LYS A 127 16.97 2.80 -17.12
CA LYS A 127 15.99 2.62 -18.22
C LYS A 127 15.83 1.18 -18.70
N ALA A 128 16.70 0.26 -18.30
CA ALA A 128 16.69 -1.10 -18.83
C ALA A 128 15.68 -1.96 -18.06
N SER A 129 14.63 -2.41 -18.75
CA SER A 129 13.83 -3.55 -18.31
C SER A 129 14.24 -4.79 -19.07
N PRO A 130 14.42 -5.93 -18.40
CA PRO A 130 14.45 -7.22 -19.06
C PRO A 130 13.24 -7.39 -20.00
N ALA A 131 13.41 -8.12 -21.10
CA ALA A 131 12.28 -8.67 -21.83
C ALA A 131 11.51 -9.65 -20.92
N ASP A 132 10.21 -9.85 -21.19
CA ASP A 132 9.36 -10.86 -20.54
C ASP A 132 9.27 -10.76 -19.01
N ILE A 133 8.92 -9.58 -18.52
CA ILE A 133 8.69 -9.35 -17.09
C ILE A 133 7.48 -10.13 -16.57
N LYS A 134 7.73 -11.04 -15.63
CA LYS A 134 6.72 -11.79 -14.86
C LYS A 134 6.45 -11.12 -13.50
N PRO A 135 5.31 -11.41 -12.84
CA PRO A 135 5.01 -10.91 -11.49
C PRO A 135 6.11 -11.24 -10.47
N ALA A 136 6.71 -12.43 -10.55
CA ALA A 136 7.83 -12.85 -9.70
C ALA A 136 9.01 -11.86 -9.71
N HIS A 137 9.36 -11.27 -10.86
CA HIS A 137 10.43 -10.27 -10.95
C HIS A 137 10.09 -9.00 -10.17
N THR A 138 8.84 -8.54 -10.29
CA THR A 138 8.38 -7.34 -9.57
C THR A 138 8.27 -7.61 -8.06
N PHE A 139 7.83 -8.82 -7.69
CA PHE A 139 7.77 -9.25 -6.30
C PHE A 139 9.15 -9.27 -5.63
N GLU A 140 10.19 -9.77 -6.32
CA GLU A 140 11.56 -9.73 -5.79
C GLU A 140 12.03 -8.28 -5.57
N VAL A 141 11.70 -7.35 -6.49
CA VAL A 141 11.97 -5.91 -6.27
C VAL A 141 11.21 -5.39 -5.04
N CYS A 142 9.98 -5.85 -4.78
CA CYS A 142 9.25 -5.49 -3.57
C CYS A 142 9.98 -5.94 -2.30
N LEU A 143 10.51 -7.18 -2.28
CA LEU A 143 11.29 -7.66 -1.14
C LEU A 143 12.54 -6.81 -0.93
N GLN A 144 13.22 -6.40 -2.00
CA GLN A 144 14.37 -5.51 -1.92
C GLN A 144 14.00 -4.12 -1.37
N ILE A 145 12.90 -3.54 -1.83
CA ILE A 145 12.35 -2.28 -1.29
C ILE A 145 12.11 -2.40 0.22
N ARG A 146 11.49 -3.50 0.66
CA ARG A 146 11.21 -3.73 2.10
C ARG A 146 12.48 -3.93 2.93
N ARG A 147 13.52 -4.58 2.37
CA ARG A 147 14.85 -4.64 3.01
C ARG A 147 15.44 -3.23 3.19
N GLU A 148 15.33 -2.37 2.17
CA GLU A 148 15.79 -0.98 2.24
C GLU A 148 15.00 -0.15 3.26
N ILE A 149 13.68 -0.31 3.30
CA ILE A 149 12.83 0.35 4.31
C ILE A 149 13.23 -0.12 5.71
N ASN A 150 13.41 -1.42 5.96
CA ASN A 150 13.85 -1.94 7.26
C ASN A 150 15.21 -1.38 7.70
N MET A 151 16.13 -1.27 6.76
CA MET A 151 17.42 -0.63 6.96
C MET A 151 17.30 0.85 7.37
N LEU A 152 16.34 1.58 6.81
CA LEU A 152 16.05 2.97 7.20
C LEU A 152 15.33 3.03 8.55
N ARG A 153 14.36 2.15 8.79
CA ARG A 153 13.62 2.03 10.06
C ARG A 153 14.58 1.88 11.24
N GLN A 154 15.56 0.99 11.13
CA GLN A 154 16.59 0.80 12.15
C GLN A 154 17.39 2.08 12.42
N ASN A 155 17.74 2.84 11.38
CA ASN A 155 18.43 4.13 11.53
C ASN A 155 17.60 5.18 12.28
N PHE A 156 16.27 5.05 12.27
CA PHE A 156 15.33 5.90 13.00
C PHE A 156 14.84 5.26 14.32
N GLY A 157 15.49 4.18 14.79
CA GLY A 157 15.10 3.51 16.04
C GLY A 157 13.76 2.75 15.98
N LEU A 158 13.26 2.47 14.77
CA LEU A 158 12.05 1.67 14.57
C LEU A 158 12.39 0.18 14.43
N LEU A 159 11.50 -0.69 14.93
CA LEU A 159 11.62 -2.13 14.76
C LEU A 159 11.46 -2.54 13.29
N PRO A 160 12.28 -3.46 12.76
CA PRO A 160 12.10 -3.99 11.41
C PRO A 160 10.81 -4.82 11.32
N VAL A 161 10.18 -4.79 10.14
CA VAL A 161 9.02 -5.62 9.82
C VAL A 161 9.51 -6.90 9.14
N PRO A 162 9.08 -8.10 9.56
CA PRO A 162 9.51 -9.35 8.94
C PRO A 162 9.14 -9.39 7.45
N LEU A 163 10.05 -9.93 6.64
CA LEU A 163 9.79 -10.23 5.23
C LEU A 163 9.15 -11.62 5.11
N PRO A 164 8.28 -11.85 4.10
CA PRO A 164 7.78 -13.18 3.83
C PRO A 164 8.92 -14.08 3.36
N GLU A 165 8.86 -15.33 3.79
CA GLU A 165 9.68 -16.40 3.22
C GLU A 165 8.96 -16.93 1.98
N LEU A 166 9.67 -16.99 0.85
CA LEU A 166 9.16 -17.58 -0.39
C LEU A 166 9.63 -19.03 -0.48
N ALA A 167 8.72 -19.95 -0.77
CA ALA A 167 9.10 -21.27 -1.21
C ALA A 167 9.64 -21.19 -2.64
N LYS A 168 10.54 -22.11 -3.01
CA LYS A 168 11.16 -22.13 -4.36
C LYS A 168 10.14 -22.28 -5.49
N ASP A 169 8.99 -22.87 -5.20
CA ASP A 169 7.96 -23.24 -6.17
C ASP A 169 6.67 -22.41 -6.03
N ASP A 170 6.72 -21.28 -5.31
CA ASP A 170 5.55 -20.40 -5.17
C ASP A 170 5.19 -19.75 -6.52
N ASP A 171 3.94 -19.95 -6.95
CA ASP A 171 3.38 -19.28 -8.12
C ASP A 171 2.97 -17.84 -7.79
N ILE A 172 3.89 -16.90 -8.04
CA ILE A 172 3.67 -15.48 -7.78
C ILE A 172 2.75 -14.87 -8.82
N ARG A 173 1.61 -14.35 -8.35
CA ARG A 173 0.55 -13.74 -9.17
C ARG A 173 0.57 -12.20 -9.03
N PRO A 174 -0.08 -11.45 -9.95
CA PRO A 174 -0.21 -9.99 -9.84
C PRO A 174 -0.82 -9.53 -8.50
N ALA A 175 -1.73 -10.33 -7.93
CA ALA A 175 -2.31 -10.05 -6.62
C ALA A 175 -1.26 -10.02 -5.50
N ASP A 176 -0.24 -10.88 -5.56
CA ASP A 176 0.83 -10.92 -4.55
C ASP A 176 1.69 -9.65 -4.63
N VAL A 177 1.98 -9.19 -5.86
CA VAL A 177 2.70 -7.93 -6.09
C VAL A 177 1.90 -6.73 -5.57
N PHE A 178 0.58 -6.73 -5.79
CA PHE A 178 -0.30 -5.69 -5.26
C PHE A 178 -0.36 -5.67 -3.74
N ILE A 179 -0.41 -6.84 -3.11
CA ILE A 179 -0.35 -6.95 -1.64
C ILE A 179 0.98 -6.38 -1.13
N GLN A 180 2.11 -6.72 -1.77
CA GLN A 180 3.40 -6.18 -1.36
C GLN A 180 3.49 -4.66 -1.56
N SER A 181 2.93 -4.10 -2.64
CA SER A 181 2.92 -2.65 -2.84
C SER A 181 2.10 -1.92 -1.77
N MET A 182 1.00 -2.50 -1.32
CA MET A 182 0.21 -1.99 -0.18
C MET A 182 0.98 -2.04 1.14
N ILE A 183 1.73 -3.11 1.40
CA ILE A 183 2.60 -3.23 2.59
C ILE A 183 3.72 -2.18 2.52
N ILE A 184 4.36 -2.00 1.37
CA ILE A 184 5.39 -0.97 1.15
C ILE A 184 4.85 0.42 1.49
N ILE A 185 3.66 0.78 1.00
CA ILE A 185 3.03 2.08 1.32
C ILE A 185 2.78 2.23 2.82
N ALA A 186 2.32 1.17 3.49
CA ALA A 186 2.12 1.19 4.94
C ALA A 186 3.44 1.39 5.72
N GLU A 187 4.50 0.68 5.33
CA GLU A 187 5.82 0.84 5.94
C GLU A 187 6.43 2.23 5.69
N LEU A 188 6.25 2.79 4.49
CA LEU A 188 6.66 4.16 4.16
C LEU A 188 5.90 5.20 4.98
N ASN A 189 4.62 4.98 5.30
CA ASN A 189 3.87 5.86 6.20
C ASN A 189 4.46 5.89 7.61
N LEU A 190 4.86 4.72 8.14
CA LEU A 190 5.54 4.67 9.44
C LEU A 190 6.90 5.40 9.40
N LEU A 191 7.62 5.30 8.27
CA LEU A 191 8.87 6.02 8.08
C LEU A 191 8.65 7.54 8.01
N LYS A 192 7.62 8.01 7.28
CA LYS A 192 7.22 9.42 7.23
C LYS A 192 6.93 9.99 8.61
N MET A 193 6.22 9.25 9.45
CA MET A 193 5.95 9.67 10.83
C MET A 193 7.25 9.84 11.62
N ALA A 194 8.19 8.91 11.51
CA ALA A 194 9.48 8.99 12.20
C ALA A 194 10.38 10.12 11.69
N THR A 195 10.22 10.55 10.43
CA THR A 195 10.95 11.69 9.86
C THR A 195 10.26 13.03 10.11
N GLY A 196 9.10 13.05 10.76
CA GLY A 196 8.30 14.27 10.95
C GLY A 196 7.60 14.76 9.68
N THR A 197 7.49 13.92 8.65
CA THR A 197 6.78 14.23 7.41
C THR A 197 5.28 14.17 7.65
N VAL A 198 4.60 15.32 7.50
CA VAL A 198 3.16 15.46 7.75
C VAL A 198 2.26 15.13 6.54
N SER A 199 2.84 14.78 5.39
CA SER A 199 2.07 14.51 4.18
C SER A 199 1.36 13.15 4.23
N SER A 200 0.05 13.17 3.98
CA SER A 200 -0.74 11.95 3.76
C SER A 200 -0.31 11.24 2.48
N THR A 201 -0.37 9.91 2.44
CA THR A 201 -0.19 9.17 1.19
C THR A 201 -1.27 9.62 0.19
N PRO A 202 -0.89 10.04 -1.03
CA PRO A 202 -1.87 10.45 -2.03
C PRO A 202 -2.81 9.29 -2.39
N LEU A 203 -4.00 9.63 -2.88
CA LEU A 203 -4.91 8.62 -3.44
C LEU A 203 -4.31 8.03 -4.71
N ALA A 204 -4.67 6.78 -5.03
CA ALA A 204 -4.32 6.19 -6.31
C ALA A 204 -4.96 7.00 -7.44
N ILE A 205 -4.14 7.46 -8.38
CA ILE A 205 -4.63 8.09 -9.61
C ILE A 205 -4.88 6.96 -10.61
N PRO A 206 -6.09 6.88 -11.21
CA PRO A 206 -6.35 5.90 -12.27
C PRO A 206 -5.35 6.06 -13.41
N VAL A 207 -4.76 4.94 -13.83
CA VAL A 207 -3.86 4.86 -14.98
C VAL A 207 -4.36 3.77 -15.93
N PHE A 208 -4.02 3.89 -17.21
CA PHE A 208 -4.46 2.97 -18.25
C PHE A 208 -3.29 2.56 -19.15
N GLY A 209 -3.42 1.41 -19.81
CA GLY A 209 -2.44 0.92 -20.77
C GLY A 209 -1.11 0.48 -20.18
N LYS A 210 -1.05 0.19 -18.86
CA LYS A 210 0.17 -0.28 -18.21
C LYS A 210 0.36 -1.78 -18.42
N THR A 211 1.64 -2.16 -18.49
CA THR A 211 2.11 -3.53 -18.66
C THR A 211 2.83 -4.01 -17.40
N PRO A 212 3.12 -5.32 -17.28
CA PRO A 212 4.00 -5.83 -16.23
C PRO A 212 5.39 -5.16 -16.22
N ALA A 213 5.92 -4.81 -17.40
CA ALA A 213 7.19 -4.11 -17.51
C ALA A 213 7.13 -2.70 -16.89
N ASP A 214 6.06 -1.94 -17.15
CA ASP A 214 5.87 -0.62 -16.53
C ASP A 214 5.80 -0.73 -14.99
N THR A 215 5.12 -1.76 -14.51
CA THR A 215 4.97 -2.03 -13.08
C THR A 215 6.33 -2.31 -12.42
N TYR A 216 7.13 -3.18 -13.06
CA TYR A 216 8.50 -3.47 -12.64
C TYR A 216 9.38 -2.22 -12.63
N GLN A 217 9.35 -1.41 -13.71
CA GLN A 217 10.10 -0.15 -13.78
C GLN A 217 9.73 0.80 -12.64
N GLN A 218 8.43 0.93 -12.35
CA GLN A 218 7.97 1.80 -11.27
C GLN A 218 8.42 1.27 -9.89
N ALA A 219 8.45 -0.04 -9.67
CA ALA A 219 9.03 -0.63 -8.46
C ALA A 219 10.54 -0.35 -8.37
N VAL A 220 11.29 -0.50 -9.47
CA VAL A 220 12.72 -0.17 -9.54
C VAL A 220 12.96 1.31 -9.24
N MET A 221 12.08 2.21 -9.69
CA MET A 221 12.13 3.64 -9.35
C MET A 221 11.99 3.86 -7.84
N VAL A 222 11.02 3.20 -7.17
CA VAL A 222 10.84 3.30 -5.71
C VAL A 222 12.12 2.87 -4.99
N LYS A 223 12.68 1.73 -5.38
CA LYS A 223 13.95 1.21 -4.83
C LYS A 223 15.09 2.20 -5.07
N TYR A 224 15.25 2.70 -6.29
CA TYR A 224 16.29 3.65 -6.64
C TYR A 224 16.24 4.90 -5.76
N LEU A 225 15.05 5.47 -5.54
CA LEU A 225 14.90 6.64 -4.66
C LEU A 225 15.23 6.31 -3.20
N LEU A 226 14.81 5.15 -2.68
CA LEU A 226 15.15 4.72 -1.32
C LEU A 226 16.66 4.58 -1.10
N SER A 227 17.38 4.00 -2.07
CA SER A 227 18.84 3.86 -2.00
C SER A 227 19.57 5.21 -1.88
N GLN A 228 18.96 6.31 -2.32
CA GLN A 228 19.51 7.65 -2.21
C GLN A 228 19.29 8.29 -0.83
N VAL A 229 18.40 7.76 0.01
CA VAL A 229 18.08 8.35 1.32
C VAL A 229 19.33 8.38 2.23
N ARG A 230 20.10 7.29 2.28
CA ARG A 230 21.28 7.18 3.17
C ARG A 230 22.40 8.17 2.79
N PRO A 231 22.88 8.22 1.53
CA PRO A 231 23.88 9.22 1.13
C PRO A 231 23.46 10.66 1.45
N VAL A 232 22.18 10.97 1.26
CA VAL A 232 21.63 12.29 1.57
C VAL A 232 21.66 12.56 3.08
N GLN A 233 21.29 11.60 3.92
CA GLN A 233 21.39 11.72 5.37
C GLN A 233 22.84 11.95 5.83
N ASP A 234 23.79 11.21 5.28
CA ASP A 234 25.21 11.33 5.66
C ASP A 234 25.79 12.68 5.23
N MET A 235 25.45 13.17 4.05
CA MET A 235 25.80 14.52 3.59
C MET A 235 25.24 15.61 4.51
N MET A 236 23.97 15.50 4.92
CA MET A 236 23.36 16.49 5.82
C MET A 236 23.99 16.50 7.21
N LYS A 237 24.42 15.33 7.73
CA LYS A 237 25.17 15.23 8.98
C LYS A 237 26.56 15.88 8.89
N GLN A 238 27.18 15.90 7.71
CA GLN A 238 28.47 16.56 7.49
C GLN A 238 28.34 18.09 7.38
N LEU A 239 27.22 18.60 6.84
CA LEU A 239 26.95 20.04 6.71
C LEU A 239 26.44 20.70 8.01
N GLY A 240 25.88 19.90 8.93
CA GLY A 240 25.39 20.35 10.24
C GLY A 240 26.43 20.34 11.36
N LYS A 241 27.70 20.17 11.02
CA LYS A 241 28.88 20.41 11.87
C LYS A 241 29.71 21.53 11.25
#